data_AF-V6T7M1-F1
#
_entry.id   AF-V6T7M1-F1
#
_cell.length_a   1.000
_cell.length_b   1.000
_cell.length_c   1.000
_cell.angle_alpha   90.00
_cell.angle_beta   90.00
_cell.angle_gamma   90.00
#
_symmetry.space_group_name_H-M   'P 1'
#
loop_
_entity.id
_entity.type
_entity.pdbx_description
1 polymer ?
#
loop_
_entity_poly.entity_id
_entity_poly.type
_entity_poly.pdbx_seq_one_letter_code
_entity_poly.pdbx_strand_id
1 'polypeptide(L)'
;MDLPPLPQTLQYGSWIGFTESIHAEFKALQETNQPLRKVIGNYFRECLNAFPNTYGGYLLFGVDDRGHVHRLLLSASEADETFLVIDNSLNQMRPQPGGVIQEVALIPVTNREEKNTSSLYASHREKLPCISHQPPFNLHI
;
A
#
# COMPACT_ATOMS: atom_id res chain seq x y z
N MET A 1 -4.15 -15.90 15.54
CA MET A 1 -3.67 -14.63 16.11
C MET A 1 -4.17 -13.55 15.18
N ASP A 2 -4.86 -12.57 15.71
CA ASP A 2 -5.40 -11.47 14.92
C ASP A 2 -4.26 -10.53 14.57
N LEU A 3 -4.14 -10.21 13.28
CA LEU A 3 -3.14 -9.26 12.82
C LEU A 3 -3.43 -7.88 13.43
N PRO A 4 -2.41 -7.13 13.87
CA PRO A 4 -2.62 -5.83 14.47
C PRO A 4 -3.26 -4.88 13.44
N PRO A 5 -4.35 -4.17 13.79
CA PRO A 5 -5.01 -3.29 12.84
C PRO A 5 -4.05 -2.20 12.40
N LEU A 6 -3.94 -1.99 11.09
CA LEU A 6 -3.14 -0.91 10.55
C LEU A 6 -3.80 0.44 10.86
N PRO A 7 -3.01 1.46 11.23
CA PRO A 7 -3.55 2.78 11.51
C PRO A 7 -4.05 3.45 10.23
N GLN A 8 -5.07 4.31 10.36
CA GLN A 8 -5.64 5.04 9.22
C GLN A 8 -4.69 6.07 8.60
N THR A 9 -3.63 6.47 9.32
CA THR A 9 -2.57 7.36 8.85
C THR A 9 -1.25 6.95 9.49
N LEU A 10 -0.15 7.18 8.78
CA LEU A 10 1.21 6.90 9.25
C LEU A 10 2.04 8.19 9.28
N GLN A 11 3.12 8.19 10.06
CA GLN A 11 4.06 9.30 10.11
C GLN A 11 5.38 8.89 9.45
N TYR A 12 5.90 9.73 8.55
CA TYR A 12 7.20 9.48 7.92
C TYR A 12 8.33 9.32 8.95
N GLY A 13 9.15 8.29 8.77
CA GLY A 13 10.27 7.91 9.65
C GLY A 13 9.85 7.26 10.97
N SER A 14 8.54 7.14 11.25
CA SER A 14 8.04 6.46 12.45
C SER A 14 8.12 4.95 12.30
N TRP A 15 8.22 4.25 13.44
CA TRP A 15 8.13 2.79 13.49
C TRP A 15 6.66 2.36 13.47
N ILE A 16 6.31 1.36 12.64
CA ILE A 16 4.92 0.92 12.39
C ILE A 16 4.31 0.10 13.54
N GLY A 17 5.11 -0.27 14.54
CA GLY A 17 4.65 -1.02 15.72
C GLY A 17 4.94 -2.52 15.68
N PHE A 18 5.50 -3.03 14.59
CA PHE A 18 5.94 -4.42 14.45
C PHE A 18 7.06 -4.55 13.39
N THR A 19 7.68 -5.72 13.34
CA THR A 19 8.74 -6.07 12.36
C THR A 19 8.21 -7.09 11.36
N GLU A 20 8.98 -7.34 10.29
CA GLU A 20 8.70 -8.44 9.38
C GLU A 20 8.57 -9.77 10.15
N SER A 21 7.66 -10.60 9.67
CA SER A 21 7.36 -11.90 10.25
C SER A 21 6.73 -12.79 9.18
N ILE A 22 6.41 -14.04 9.53
CA ILE A 22 5.65 -14.93 8.63
C ILE A 22 4.28 -14.36 8.22
N HIS A 23 3.81 -13.30 8.87
CA HIS A 23 2.54 -12.63 8.58
C HIS A 23 2.69 -11.18 8.09
N ALA A 24 3.90 -10.67 7.94
CA ALA A 24 4.13 -9.30 7.52
C ALA A 24 5.41 -9.20 6.70
N GLU A 25 5.27 -8.78 5.45
CA GLU A 25 6.37 -8.58 4.51
C GLU A 25 6.47 -7.08 4.18
N PHE A 26 7.66 -6.50 4.35
CA PHE A 26 7.92 -5.10 4.12
C PHE A 26 8.77 -4.91 2.86
N LYS A 27 8.46 -3.87 2.09
CA LYS A 27 9.23 -3.51 0.90
C LYS A 27 9.46 -2.02 0.84
N ALA A 28 10.70 -1.61 1.06
CA ALA A 28 11.14 -0.24 0.80
C ALA A 28 11.28 -0.04 -0.71
N LEU A 29 10.37 0.74 -1.31
CA LEU A 29 10.41 1.05 -2.75
C LEU A 29 10.95 2.44 -3.05
N GLN A 30 11.77 3.01 -2.16
CA GLN A 30 12.30 4.37 -2.33
C GLN A 30 13.41 4.46 -3.39
N GLU A 31 14.17 3.39 -3.58
CA GLU A 31 15.38 3.38 -4.42
C GLU A 31 15.15 2.69 -5.78
N THR A 32 13.92 2.30 -6.12
CA THR A 32 13.66 1.65 -7.40
C THR A 32 13.62 2.66 -8.55
N ASN A 33 14.42 2.40 -9.59
CA ASN A 33 14.35 3.11 -10.87
C ASN A 33 13.28 2.54 -11.83
N GLN A 34 12.58 1.47 -11.42
CA GLN A 34 11.50 0.87 -12.21
C GLN A 34 10.15 1.47 -11.84
N PRO A 35 9.18 1.52 -12.78
CA PRO A 35 7.81 1.95 -12.50
C PRO A 35 7.21 1.18 -11.31
N LEU A 36 6.64 1.90 -10.33
CA LEU A 36 6.14 1.31 -9.09
C LEU A 36 5.11 0.21 -9.35
N ARG A 37 4.20 0.39 -10.32
CA ARG A 37 3.24 -0.65 -10.76
C ARG A 37 3.89 -2.00 -11.08
N LYS A 38 5.07 -1.97 -11.70
CA LYS A 38 5.79 -3.18 -12.13
C LYS A 38 6.43 -3.87 -10.94
N VAL A 39 7.04 -3.08 -10.06
CA VAL A 39 7.73 -3.58 -8.87
C VAL A 39 6.73 -4.16 -7.87
N ILE A 40 5.67 -3.40 -7.57
CA ILE A 40 4.56 -3.83 -6.71
C ILE A 40 3.91 -5.08 -7.28
N GLY A 41 3.60 -5.10 -8.58
CA GLY A 41 3.01 -6.27 -9.24
C GLY A 41 3.89 -7.52 -9.23
N ASN A 42 5.23 -7.37 -9.21
CA ASN A 42 6.13 -8.51 -9.07
C ASN A 42 6.10 -9.07 -7.65
N TYR A 43 6.32 -8.22 -6.65
CA TYR A 43 6.30 -8.64 -5.24
C TYR A 43 4.94 -9.22 -4.84
N PHE A 44 3.87 -8.59 -5.32
CA PHE A 44 2.52 -9.08 -5.07
C PHE A 44 2.34 -10.51 -5.60
N ARG A 45 2.77 -10.81 -6.84
CA ARG A 45 2.67 -12.17 -7.40
C ARG A 45 3.53 -13.19 -6.67
N GLU A 46 4.69 -12.79 -6.14
CA GLU A 46 5.51 -13.66 -5.29
C GLU A 46 4.79 -13.99 -3.97
N CYS A 47 4.23 -12.97 -3.33
CA CYS A 47 3.52 -13.09 -2.06
C CYS A 47 2.17 -13.80 -2.20
N LEU A 48 1.50 -13.67 -3.35
CA LEU A 48 0.23 -14.33 -3.67
C LEU A 48 0.30 -15.86 -3.62
N ASN A 49 1.48 -16.46 -3.81
CA ASN A 49 1.63 -17.90 -3.62
C ASN A 49 1.94 -18.28 -2.17
N ALA A 50 2.44 -17.33 -1.37
CA ALA A 50 2.90 -17.58 -0.01
C ALA A 50 1.79 -17.35 1.05
N PHE A 51 1.08 -16.22 1.00
CA PHE A 51 0.11 -15.86 2.03
C PHE A 51 -1.18 -16.69 2.04
N PRO A 52 -1.80 -17.02 0.89
CA PRO A 52 -3.00 -17.86 0.85
C PRO A 52 -2.78 -19.27 1.39
N ASN A 53 -1.56 -19.79 1.29
CA ASN A 53 -1.21 -21.16 1.64
C ASN A 53 -0.62 -21.31 3.05
N THR A 54 -0.48 -20.21 3.78
CA THR A 54 0.08 -20.19 5.13
C THR A 54 -1.01 -19.77 6.13
N TYR A 55 -1.08 -18.49 6.46
CA TYR A 55 -1.95 -17.98 7.53
C TYR A 55 -2.52 -16.57 7.23
N GLY A 56 -2.42 -16.10 5.98
CA GLY A 56 -2.64 -14.70 5.65
C GLY A 56 -1.54 -13.79 6.20
N GLY A 57 -1.64 -12.50 5.91
CA GLY A 57 -0.64 -11.52 6.32
C GLY A 57 -0.86 -10.15 5.67
N TYR A 58 0.13 -9.28 5.87
CA TYR A 58 0.21 -7.95 5.28
C TYR A 58 1.37 -7.87 4.30
N LEU A 59 1.13 -7.29 3.12
CA LEU A 59 2.18 -6.84 2.23
C LEU A 59 2.23 -5.32 2.25
N LEU A 60 3.28 -4.76 2.85
CA LEU A 60 3.41 -3.32 3.09
C LEU A 60 4.50 -2.72 2.21
N PHE A 61 4.10 -1.82 1.32
CA PHE A 61 5.01 -1.05 0.49
C PHE A 61 5.32 0.32 1.10
N GLY A 62 6.58 0.73 1.03
CA GLY A 62 7.03 1.97 1.67
C GLY A 62 7.37 1.77 3.15
N VAL A 63 7.72 0.55 3.57
CA VAL A 63 8.25 0.27 4.91
C VAL A 63 9.59 -0.44 4.74
N ASP A 64 10.61 -0.03 5.49
CA ASP A 64 11.90 -0.73 5.47
C ASP A 64 11.90 -1.98 6.35
N ASP A 65 12.92 -2.83 6.20
CA ASP A 65 13.05 -4.10 6.93
C ASP A 65 13.08 -3.92 8.46
N ARG A 66 13.33 -2.69 8.96
CA ARG A 66 13.31 -2.35 10.38
C ARG A 66 11.93 -1.87 10.85
N GLY A 67 10.93 -1.83 9.95
CA GLY A 67 9.58 -1.36 10.23
C GLY A 67 9.42 0.15 10.24
N HIS A 68 10.37 0.92 9.68
CA HIS A 68 10.21 2.36 9.57
C HIS A 68 9.44 2.74 8.31
N VAL A 69 8.50 3.64 8.49
CA VAL A 69 7.64 4.17 7.43
C VAL A 69 8.45 5.10 6.54
N HIS A 70 8.58 4.71 5.29
CA HIS A 70 8.94 5.59 4.19
C HIS A 70 7.69 6.00 3.41
N ARG A 71 7.79 7.00 2.53
CA ARG A 71 6.65 7.54 1.77
C ARG A 71 6.71 7.13 0.32
N LEU A 72 5.67 6.55 -0.27
CA LEU A 72 5.64 6.40 -1.73
C LEU A 72 4.95 7.62 -2.35
N LEU A 73 5.66 8.26 -3.29
CA LEU A 73 5.10 9.32 -4.10
C LEU A 73 4.42 8.66 -5.30
N LEU A 74 3.11 8.45 -5.17
CA LEU A 74 2.26 7.90 -6.22
C LEU A 74 1.36 9.02 -6.75
N SER A 75 1.36 9.26 -8.05
CA SER A 75 0.29 10.00 -8.70
C SER A 75 -1.00 9.18 -8.75
N ALA A 76 -2.16 9.84 -8.95
CA ALA A 76 -3.45 9.16 -9.15
C ALA A 76 -3.35 8.04 -10.19
N SER A 77 -2.71 8.34 -11.31
CA SER A 77 -2.54 7.39 -12.41
C SER A 77 -1.71 6.18 -11.99
N GLU A 78 -0.63 6.39 -11.24
CA GLU A 78 0.22 5.28 -10.78
C GLU A 78 -0.45 4.43 -9.71
N ALA A 79 -1.24 5.06 -8.82
CA ALA A 79 -2.07 4.35 -7.87
C ALA A 79 -3.09 3.46 -8.60
N ASP A 80 -3.85 4.03 -9.53
CA ASP A 80 -4.86 3.30 -10.32
C ASP A 80 -4.23 2.15 -11.13
N GLU A 81 -3.11 2.40 -11.79
CA GLU A 81 -2.36 1.36 -12.51
C GLU A 81 -1.88 0.25 -11.58
N THR A 82 -1.46 0.60 -10.37
CA THR A 82 -1.02 -0.38 -9.38
C THR A 82 -2.18 -1.25 -8.90
N PHE A 83 -3.32 -0.65 -8.57
CA PHE A 83 -4.54 -1.38 -8.23
C PHE A 83 -4.99 -2.30 -9.37
N LEU A 84 -4.94 -1.82 -10.60
CA LEU A 84 -5.28 -2.61 -11.78
C LEU A 84 -4.33 -3.81 -11.96
N VAL A 85 -3.04 -3.64 -11.69
CA VAL A 85 -2.06 -4.75 -11.75
C VAL A 85 -2.34 -5.80 -10.67
N ILE A 86 -2.70 -5.36 -9.47
CA ILE A 86 -3.07 -6.23 -8.35
C ILE A 86 -4.32 -7.03 -8.69
N ASP A 87 -5.38 -6.35 -9.13
CA ASP A 87 -6.65 -7.00 -9.50
C ASP A 87 -6.46 -8.00 -10.66
N ASN A 88 -5.72 -7.61 -11.70
CA ASN A 88 -5.39 -8.53 -12.78
C ASN A 88 -4.60 -9.75 -12.30
N SER A 89 -3.64 -9.56 -11.39
CA SER A 89 -2.82 -10.65 -10.86
C SER A 89 -3.66 -11.65 -10.05
N LEU A 90 -4.63 -11.14 -9.26
CA LEU A 90 -5.59 -11.98 -8.55
C LEU A 90 -6.47 -12.79 -9.50
N ASN A 91 -7.03 -12.13 -10.52
CA ASN A 91 -7.93 -12.75 -11.48
C ASN A 91 -7.26 -13.85 -12.31
N GLN A 92 -5.94 -13.78 -12.48
CA GLN A 92 -5.11 -14.75 -13.20
C GLN A 92 -4.74 -15.99 -12.37
N MET A 93 -4.89 -15.99 -11.05
CA MET A 93 -4.56 -17.15 -10.21
C MET A 93 -5.49 -18.34 -10.47
N ARG A 94 -4.92 -19.55 -10.39
CA ARG A 94 -5.66 -20.82 -10.53
C ARG A 94 -5.21 -21.82 -9.44
N PRO A 95 -6.14 -22.31 -8.58
CA PRO A 95 -7.55 -21.90 -8.48
C PRO A 95 -7.67 -20.42 -8.09
N GLN A 96 -8.80 -19.79 -8.42
CA GLN A 96 -9.02 -18.41 -8.01
C GLN A 96 -9.07 -18.36 -6.47
N PRO A 97 -8.34 -17.42 -5.85
CA PRO A 97 -8.30 -17.29 -4.40
C PRO A 97 -9.60 -16.63 -3.91
N GLY A 98 -10.69 -17.40 -3.86
CA GLY A 98 -11.99 -16.89 -3.42
C GLY A 98 -11.93 -16.35 -1.99
N GLY A 99 -12.11 -15.04 -1.83
CA GLY A 99 -12.19 -14.38 -0.51
C GLY A 99 -10.87 -14.28 0.27
N VAL A 100 -9.71 -14.46 -0.38
CA VAL A 100 -8.41 -14.52 0.31
C VAL A 100 -7.79 -13.14 0.56
N ILE A 101 -7.98 -12.19 -0.36
CA ILE A 101 -7.57 -10.81 -0.12
C ILE A 101 -8.75 -10.05 0.47
N GLN A 102 -8.55 -9.56 1.69
CA GLN A 102 -9.60 -8.88 2.44
C GLN A 102 -9.65 -7.39 2.09
N GLU A 103 -8.50 -6.76 1.83
CA GLU A 103 -8.45 -5.32 1.63
C GLU A 103 -7.17 -4.87 0.91
N VAL A 104 -7.32 -4.01 -0.11
CA VAL A 104 -6.21 -3.23 -0.66
C VAL A 104 -6.47 -1.76 -0.38
N ALA A 105 -5.54 -1.07 0.29
CA ALA A 105 -5.74 0.29 0.77
C ALA A 105 -4.49 1.16 0.60
N LEU A 106 -4.71 2.46 0.41
CA LEU A 106 -3.67 3.48 0.48
C LEU A 106 -3.74 4.19 1.83
N ILE A 107 -2.71 4.07 2.65
CA ILE A 107 -2.59 4.70 3.97
C ILE A 107 -1.82 6.02 3.80
N PRO A 108 -2.43 7.19 4.07
CA PRO A 108 -1.75 8.47 3.98
C PRO A 108 -0.55 8.56 4.93
N VAL A 109 0.57 9.11 4.42
CA VAL A 109 1.78 9.36 5.22
C VAL A 109 1.92 10.86 5.47
N THR A 110 1.89 11.24 6.74
CA THR A 110 2.04 12.64 7.16
C THR A 110 3.49 12.96 7.54
N ASN A 111 3.92 14.18 7.24
CA ASN A 111 5.15 14.74 7.80
C ASN A 111 4.85 15.32 9.19
N ARG A 112 5.81 15.21 10.12
CA ARG A 112 5.70 15.83 11.46
C ARG A 112 5.51 17.36 11.40
N GLU A 113 5.80 17.97 10.25
CA GLU A 113 5.77 19.41 10.00
C GLU A 113 4.57 19.89 9.16
N GLU A 114 3.72 19.00 8.63
CA GLU A 114 2.56 19.38 7.80
C GLU A 114 1.27 19.48 8.64
N LYS A 115 1.28 20.32 9.66
CA LYS A 115 0.04 20.86 10.23
C LYS A 115 -0.35 22.11 9.43
N ASN A 116 -0.93 22.01 8.23
CA ASN A 116 -1.74 23.11 7.69
C ASN A 116 -2.58 22.88 6.42
N THR A 117 -2.70 21.67 5.84
CA THR A 117 -3.46 21.51 4.58
C THR A 117 -4.49 20.38 4.57
N SER A 118 -4.90 19.88 5.75
CA SER A 118 -5.88 18.79 5.88
C SER A 118 -7.30 19.29 6.18
N SER A 119 -7.82 20.24 5.40
CA SER A 119 -9.22 20.70 5.54
C SER A 119 -10.05 20.58 4.25
N LEU A 120 -9.49 20.14 3.12
CA LEU A 120 -10.15 20.29 1.81
C LEU A 120 -10.64 19.01 1.12
N TYR A 121 -10.39 17.82 1.67
CA TYR A 121 -10.78 16.56 0.99
C TYR A 121 -11.91 15.77 1.67
N ALA A 122 -12.51 16.29 2.75
CA ALA A 122 -13.57 15.59 3.47
C ALA A 122 -15.00 15.84 2.92
N SER A 123 -15.18 16.63 1.86
CA SER A 123 -16.52 16.89 1.34
C SER A 123 -16.46 17.23 -0.14
N HIS A 124 -16.68 16.25 -1.02
CA HIS A 124 -17.56 16.36 -2.19
C HIS A 124 -17.49 15.09 -3.04
N ARG A 125 -18.50 14.22 -2.86
CA ARG A 125 -19.10 13.56 -4.02
C ARG A 125 -19.65 14.65 -4.94
N GLU A 126 -19.54 14.40 -6.23
CA GLU A 126 -20.05 15.17 -7.38
C GLU A 126 -19.07 16.13 -8.07
N LYS A 127 -18.70 15.71 -9.30
CA LYS A 127 -18.16 16.47 -10.44
C LYS A 127 -16.79 17.13 -10.26
N LEU A 128 -15.78 16.56 -10.92
CA LEU A 128 -14.47 17.21 -11.14
C LEU A 128 -14.25 17.48 -12.63
N PRO A 129 -13.84 18.70 -13.01
CA PRO A 129 -12.81 18.92 -14.01
C PRO A 129 -11.42 19.07 -13.34
N CYS A 130 -10.46 18.35 -13.90
CA CYS A 130 -9.04 18.65 -14.11
C CYS A 130 -8.19 19.39 -13.03
N ILE A 131 -7.13 18.68 -12.58
CA ILE A 131 -5.73 19.13 -12.33
C ILE A 131 -5.27 19.55 -10.90
N SER A 132 -4.30 18.73 -10.42
CA SER A 132 -3.11 19.02 -9.60
C SER A 132 -3.11 18.78 -8.08
N HIS A 133 -2.01 18.14 -7.65
CA HIS A 133 -1.46 17.91 -6.30
C HIS A 133 -2.20 16.90 -5.41
N GLN A 134 -1.74 15.64 -5.42
CA GLN A 134 -2.14 14.61 -4.46
C GLN A 134 -1.03 14.33 -3.43
N PRO A 135 -1.39 14.06 -2.16
CA PRO A 135 -0.42 13.76 -1.10
C PRO A 135 0.20 12.34 -1.25
N PRO A 136 1.35 12.05 -0.62
CA PRO A 136 1.96 10.72 -0.62
C PRO A 136 1.14 9.68 0.17
N PHE A 137 1.13 8.43 -0.30
CA PHE A 137 0.40 7.32 0.32
C PHE A 137 1.28 6.06 0.36
N ASN A 138 1.05 5.18 1.34
CA ASN A 138 1.60 3.82 1.36
C ASN A 138 0.54 2.82 0.93
N LEU A 139 0.89 1.85 0.09
CA LEU A 139 -0.02 0.81 -0.36
C LEU A 139 0.06 -0.42 0.55
N HIS A 140 -1.11 -0.87 0.97
CA HIS A 140 -1.35 -2.08 1.73
C HIS A 140 -2.22 -3.03 0.89
N ILE A 141 -1.86 -4.32 0.86
CA ILE A 141 -2.60 -5.41 0.22
C ILE A 141 -2.79 -6.55 1.22
#